data_AF-A0A4Q0AHQ0-F1
#
_entry.id   AF-A0A4Q0AHQ0-F1
#
_cell.length_a   1.000
_cell.length_b   1.000
_cell.length_c   1.000
_cell.angle_alpha   90.00
_cell.angle_beta   90.00
_cell.angle_gamma   90.00
#
_symmetry.space_group_name_H-M   'P 1'
#
loop_
_entity.id
_entity.type
_entity.pdbx_description
1 polymer ?
#
loop_
_entity_poly.entity_id
_entity_poly.type
_entity_poly.pdbx_seq_one_letter_code
_entity_poly.pdbx_strand_id
1 'polypeptide(L)'
;MNSDELIVELGIENYSPEQQQRVLDELNMLVGEAMLGHLNETQVTEYEAIINGNQEVIINWLNENDPDYQESIAYQQLAEGYEDDPDKVPADKVYASMAWLEKNNPNLSETVETIKATLKSRLASRK
;
A
#
# COMPACT_ATOMS: atom_id res chain seq x y z
N MET A 1 1.08 -5.35 -6.33
CA MET A 1 1.21 -6.74 -5.85
C MET A 1 0.21 -7.59 -6.62
N ASN A 2 0.65 -8.66 -7.27
CA ASN A 2 -0.23 -9.58 -7.99
C ASN A 2 -0.65 -10.73 -7.05
N SER A 3 -1.96 -11.01 -6.94
CA SER A 3 -2.49 -12.05 -6.05
C SER A 3 -1.96 -13.45 -6.39
N ASP A 4 -1.75 -13.75 -7.67
CA ASP A 4 -1.24 -15.05 -8.11
C ASP A 4 0.20 -15.31 -7.64
N GLU A 5 1.04 -14.26 -7.67
CA GLU A 5 2.42 -14.34 -7.20
C GLU A 5 2.48 -14.59 -5.69
N LEU A 6 1.62 -13.92 -4.91
CA LEU A 6 1.52 -14.11 -3.47
C LEU A 6 1.06 -15.52 -3.08
N ILE A 7 0.14 -16.11 -3.85
CA ILE A 7 -0.34 -17.48 -3.63
C ILE A 7 0.80 -18.50 -3.75
N VAL A 8 1.65 -18.34 -4.78
CA VAL A 8 2.83 -19.19 -5.01
C VAL A 8 3.87 -18.95 -3.92
N GLU A 9 4.19 -17.69 -3.61
CA GLU A 9 5.18 -17.35 -2.58
C GLU A 9 4.82 -17.92 -1.20
N LEU A 10 3.55 -17.84 -0.81
CA LEU A 10 3.04 -18.34 0.46
C LEU A 10 2.83 -19.86 0.47
N GLY A 11 2.94 -20.54 -0.67
CA GLY A 11 2.79 -22.00 -0.79
C GLY A 11 1.36 -22.49 -0.56
N ILE A 12 0.37 -21.66 -0.92
CA ILE A 12 -1.07 -21.90 -0.73
C ILE A 12 -1.79 -22.23 -2.04
N GLU A 13 -1.06 -22.58 -3.10
CA GLU A 13 -1.61 -22.95 -4.42
C GLU A 13 -2.67 -24.06 -4.33
N ASN A 14 -2.50 -24.99 -3.38
CA ASN A 14 -3.40 -26.12 -3.17
C ASN A 14 -4.60 -25.80 -2.26
N TYR A 15 -4.74 -24.56 -1.78
CA TYR A 15 -5.87 -24.16 -0.95
C TYR A 15 -7.09 -23.86 -1.81
N SER A 16 -8.29 -23.95 -1.23
CA SER A 16 -9.49 -23.49 -1.93
C SER A 16 -9.44 -21.97 -2.15
N PRO A 17 -10.16 -21.42 -3.15
CA PRO A 17 -10.18 -19.97 -3.38
C PRO A 17 -10.57 -19.15 -2.14
N GLU A 18 -11.51 -19.64 -1.34
CA GLU A 18 -11.91 -18.99 -0.09
C GLU A 18 -10.77 -19.00 0.96
N GLN A 19 -10.02 -20.09 1.04
CA GLN A 19 -8.86 -20.17 1.93
C GLN A 19 -7.71 -19.30 1.46
N GLN A 20 -7.47 -19.22 0.15
CA GLN A 20 -6.48 -18.32 -0.43
C GLN A 20 -6.83 -16.87 -0.12
N GLN A 21 -8.07 -16.47 -0.37
CA GLN A 21 -8.54 -15.12 -0.06
C GLN A 21 -8.36 -14.78 1.42
N ARG A 22 -8.73 -15.69 2.34
CA ARG A 22 -8.52 -15.45 3.78
C ARG A 22 -7.07 -15.22 4.15
N VAL A 23 -6.13 -15.95 3.55
CA VAL A 23 -4.70 -15.76 3.81
C VAL A 23 -4.21 -14.43 3.25
N LEU A 24 -4.67 -14.04 2.06
CA LEU A 24 -4.34 -12.75 1.46
C LEU A 24 -4.91 -11.57 2.28
N ASP A 25 -6.14 -11.68 2.75
CA ASP A 25 -6.76 -10.68 3.63
C ASP A 25 -5.97 -10.54 4.94
N GLU A 26 -5.54 -11.67 5.51
CA GLU A 26 -4.70 -11.66 6.71
C GLU A 26 -3.32 -11.04 6.44
N LEU A 27 -2.69 -11.35 5.31
CA LEU A 27 -1.43 -10.71 4.91
C LEU A 27 -1.62 -9.18 4.82
N ASN A 28 -2.67 -8.72 4.14
CA ASN A 28 -2.96 -7.29 4.01
C ASN A 28 -3.17 -6.62 5.37
N MET A 29 -3.90 -7.28 6.28
CA MET A 29 -4.11 -6.79 7.64
C MET A 29 -2.79 -6.69 8.41
N LEU A 30 -1.95 -7.73 8.40
CA LEU A 30 -0.66 -7.73 9.10
C LEU A 30 0.31 -6.69 8.54
N VAL A 31 0.33 -6.52 7.21
CA VAL A 31 1.11 -5.47 6.56
C VAL A 31 0.59 -4.09 6.99
N GLY A 32 -0.73 -3.89 7.02
CA GLY A 32 -1.34 -2.67 7.52
C GLY A 32 -1.01 -2.38 8.98
N GLU A 33 -1.06 -3.38 9.86
CA GLU A 33 -0.68 -3.23 11.27
C GLU A 33 0.80 -2.89 11.44
N ALA A 34 1.69 -3.51 10.68
CA ALA A 34 3.11 -3.23 10.75
C ALA A 34 3.46 -1.85 10.19
N MET A 35 2.78 -1.44 9.11
CA MET A 35 2.84 -0.09 8.57
C MET A 35 2.37 0.93 9.61
N LEU A 36 1.26 0.69 10.31
CA LEU A 36 0.74 1.65 11.29
C LEU A 36 1.51 1.62 12.61
N GLY A 37 2.07 0.47 13.00
CA GLY A 37 2.70 0.26 14.31
C GLY A 37 3.97 1.07 14.56
N HIS A 38 4.66 1.51 13.51
CA HIS A 38 5.83 2.40 13.63
C HIS A 38 5.50 3.89 13.43
N LEU A 39 4.26 4.21 13.05
CA LEU A 39 3.81 5.59 12.82
C LEU A 39 3.32 6.19 14.14
N ASN A 40 3.58 7.49 14.31
CA ASN A 40 2.94 8.24 15.38
C ASN A 40 1.50 8.64 15.02
N GLU A 41 0.70 9.07 16.00
CA GLU A 41 -0.71 9.45 15.80
C GLU A 41 -0.91 10.51 14.71
N THR A 42 0.02 11.47 14.59
CA THR A 42 -0.03 12.52 13.56
C THR A 42 0.15 11.93 12.17
N GLN A 43 1.12 11.03 12.00
CA GLN A 43 1.36 10.33 10.74
C GLN A 43 0.19 9.43 10.33
N VAL A 44 -0.40 8.71 11.28
CA VAL A 44 -1.61 7.90 11.02
C VAL A 44 -2.75 8.80 10.55
N THR A 45 -3.01 9.90 11.25
CA THR A 45 -4.08 10.85 10.90
C THR A 45 -3.85 11.49 9.53
N GLU A 46 -2.61 11.87 9.23
CA GLU A 46 -2.23 12.45 7.93
C GLU A 46 -2.45 11.44 6.79
N TYR A 47 -2.01 10.19 6.98
CA TYR A 47 -2.19 9.14 5.99
C TYR A 47 -3.68 8.79 5.78
N GLU A 48 -4.47 8.69 6.85
CA GLU A 48 -5.92 8.49 6.75
C GLU A 48 -6.60 9.63 5.98
N ALA A 49 -6.19 10.89 6.19
CA ALA A 49 -6.73 12.02 5.46
C ALA A 49 -6.38 11.95 3.95
N ILE A 50 -5.17 11.52 3.60
CA ILE A 50 -4.77 11.27 2.21
C ILE A 50 -5.61 10.14 1.59
N ILE A 51 -5.76 9.01 2.28
CA ILE A 51 -6.55 7.86 1.81
C ILE A 51 -8.05 8.20 1.69
N ASN A 52 -8.57 9.07 2.55
CA ASN A 52 -9.95 9.57 2.45
C ASN A 52 -10.13 10.64 1.36
N GLY A 53 -9.05 11.10 0.73
CA GLY A 53 -9.11 12.07 -0.36
C GLY A 53 -9.32 13.51 0.10
N ASN A 54 -8.86 13.87 1.30
CA ASN A 54 -8.86 15.24 1.74
C ASN A 54 -7.86 16.06 0.89
N GLN A 55 -8.40 16.83 -0.06
CA GLN A 55 -7.59 17.61 -1.00
C GLN A 55 -6.66 18.62 -0.31
N GLU A 56 -7.10 19.25 0.78
CA GLU A 56 -6.27 20.22 1.51
C GLU A 56 -5.03 19.54 2.10
N VAL A 57 -5.22 18.38 2.73
CA VAL A 57 -4.10 17.60 3.29
C VAL A 57 -3.17 17.10 2.19
N ILE A 58 -3.72 16.58 1.10
CA ILE A 58 -2.93 16.08 -0.05
C ILE A 58 -2.08 17.21 -0.64
N ILE A 59 -2.68 18.36 -0.93
CA ILE A 59 -1.99 19.51 -1.54
C ILE A 59 -0.93 20.06 -0.59
N ASN A 60 -1.25 20.23 0.69
CA ASN A 60 -0.29 20.73 1.67
C ASN A 60 0.90 19.77 1.81
N TRP A 61 0.63 18.47 1.93
CA TRP A 61 1.67 17.46 2.04
C TRP A 61 2.57 17.44 0.79
N LEU A 62 1.99 17.46 -0.41
CA LEU A 62 2.77 17.50 -1.66
C LEU A 62 3.62 18.77 -1.74
N ASN A 63 3.05 19.95 -1.47
CA ASN A 63 3.81 21.20 -1.49
C ASN A 63 5.00 21.22 -0.51
N GLU A 64 4.86 20.56 0.64
CA GLU A 64 5.91 20.49 1.65
C GLU A 64 6.97 19.40 1.37
N ASN A 65 6.56 18.28 0.77
CA ASN A 65 7.38 17.08 0.69
C ASN A 65 7.90 16.80 -0.72
N ASP A 66 7.16 17.20 -1.75
CA ASP A 66 7.46 16.99 -3.16
C ASP A 66 6.77 18.06 -4.03
N PRO A 67 7.20 19.34 -3.96
CA PRO A 67 6.53 20.45 -4.63
C PRO A 67 6.54 20.33 -6.17
N ASP A 68 7.50 19.61 -6.72
CA ASP A 68 7.68 19.40 -8.16
C ASP A 68 7.12 18.05 -8.62
N TYR A 69 6.25 17.41 -7.81
CA TYR A 69 5.70 16.08 -8.10
C TYR A 69 5.05 15.97 -9.49
N GLN A 70 4.51 17.07 -10.02
CA GLN A 70 3.89 17.10 -11.35
C GLN A 70 4.88 16.87 -12.50
N GLU A 71 6.16 17.11 -12.27
CA GLU A 71 7.25 16.82 -13.22
C GLU A 71 7.71 15.36 -13.13
N SER A 72 7.29 14.62 -12.09
CA SER A 72 7.63 13.21 -11.92
C SER A 72 7.01 12.36 -13.01
N ILE A 73 7.82 11.48 -13.61
CA ILE A 73 7.35 10.48 -14.60
C ILE A 73 6.26 9.61 -13.98
N ALA A 74 6.36 9.26 -12.70
CA ALA A 74 5.36 8.47 -12.01
C ALA A 74 4.01 9.20 -11.94
N TYR A 75 4.02 10.50 -11.63
CA TYR A 75 2.81 11.31 -11.64
C TYR A 75 2.20 11.44 -13.03
N GLN A 76 3.03 11.73 -14.04
CA GLN A 76 2.56 11.86 -15.43
C GLN A 76 1.87 10.59 -15.93
N GLN A 77 2.42 9.41 -15.62
CA GLN A 77 1.79 8.13 -15.95
C GLN A 77 0.45 7.92 -15.23
N LEU A 78 0.34 8.33 -13.96
CA LEU A 78 -0.91 8.28 -13.21
C LEU A 78 -1.95 9.24 -13.80
N ALA A 79 -1.54 10.44 -14.19
CA ALA A 79 -2.39 11.47 -14.78
C ALA A 79 -2.89 11.09 -16.19
N GLU A 80 -2.03 10.52 -17.03
CA GLU A 80 -2.39 10.00 -18.35
C GLU A 80 -3.49 8.92 -18.25
N GLY A 81 -3.43 8.07 -17.23
CA GLY A 81 -4.47 7.05 -16.97
C GLY A 81 -5.79 7.62 -16.43
N TYR A 82 -5.82 8.89 -16.02
CA TYR A 82 -6.95 9.55 -15.37
C TYR A 82 -7.82 10.36 -16.35
N GLU A 83 -7.24 10.95 -17.40
CA GLU A 83 -7.96 11.77 -18.37
C GLU A 83 -9.17 11.05 -19.02
N ASP A 84 -9.13 9.71 -19.09
CA ASP A 84 -10.16 8.90 -19.72
C ASP A 84 -11.32 8.47 -18.79
N ASP A 85 -11.27 8.72 -17.48
CA ASP A 85 -12.30 8.25 -16.55
C ASP A 85 -12.43 9.12 -15.28
N PRO A 86 -13.46 10.00 -15.20
CA PRO A 86 -13.68 10.89 -14.06
C PRO A 86 -14.12 10.18 -12.78
N ASP A 87 -14.51 8.90 -12.85
CA ASP A 87 -14.84 8.08 -11.67
C ASP A 87 -13.61 7.45 -11.03
N LYS A 88 -12.41 7.61 -11.62
CA LYS A 88 -11.16 7.14 -11.04
C LYS A 88 -10.76 7.93 -9.80
N VAL A 89 -9.82 7.37 -9.04
CA VAL A 89 -9.20 8.03 -7.88
C VAL A 89 -8.21 9.10 -8.35
N PRO A 90 -8.29 10.36 -7.90
CA PRO A 90 -7.46 11.46 -8.40
C PRO A 90 -5.96 11.13 -8.40
N ALA A 91 -5.25 11.47 -9.48
CA ALA A 91 -3.82 11.19 -9.64
C ALA A 91 -2.99 11.74 -8.46
N ASP A 92 -3.29 12.95 -7.98
CA ASP A 92 -2.63 13.56 -6.82
C ASP A 92 -2.77 12.72 -5.56
N LYS A 93 -3.96 12.14 -5.35
CA LYS A 93 -4.22 11.26 -4.20
C LYS A 93 -3.42 9.98 -4.30
N VAL A 94 -3.41 9.35 -5.48
CA VAL A 94 -2.66 8.10 -5.69
C VAL A 94 -1.17 8.36 -5.50
N TYR A 95 -0.64 9.41 -6.14
CA TYR A 95 0.75 9.80 -6.01
C TYR A 95 1.13 10.13 -4.57
N ALA A 96 0.38 11.01 -3.90
CA ALA A 96 0.62 11.37 -2.51
C ALA A 96 0.60 10.15 -1.59
N SER A 97 -0.35 9.22 -1.78
CA SER A 97 -0.41 8.01 -0.96
C SER A 97 0.85 7.13 -1.11
N MET A 98 1.38 7.00 -2.34
CA MET A 98 2.59 6.24 -2.60
C MET A 98 3.84 6.94 -2.03
N ALA A 99 4.02 8.22 -2.35
CA ALA A 99 5.15 9.02 -1.88
C ALA A 99 5.18 9.12 -0.35
N TRP A 100 4.00 9.23 0.28
CA TRP A 100 3.87 9.21 1.73
C TRP A 100 4.36 7.91 2.34
N LEU A 101 3.96 6.77 1.76
CA LEU A 101 4.41 5.45 2.20
C LEU A 101 5.92 5.28 2.03
N GLU A 102 6.48 5.68 0.89
CA GLU A 102 7.92 5.59 0.64
C GLU A 102 8.74 6.41 1.65
N LYS A 103 8.27 7.63 1.95
CA LYS A 103 8.94 8.53 2.89
C LYS A 103 8.87 8.03 4.34
N ASN A 104 7.70 7.55 4.75
CA ASN A 104 7.44 7.20 6.15
C ASN A 104 7.70 5.72 6.47
N ASN A 105 7.79 4.86 5.46
CA ASN A 105 8.07 3.42 5.60
C ASN A 105 9.27 2.98 4.72
N PRO A 106 10.51 3.48 4.97
CA PRO A 106 11.67 3.10 4.17
C PRO A 106 11.99 1.60 4.24
N ASN A 107 11.58 0.92 5.31
CA ASN A 107 11.77 -0.53 5.51
C ASN A 107 10.54 -1.35 5.12
N LEU A 108 9.55 -0.77 4.43
CA LEU A 108 8.29 -1.45 4.14
C LEU A 108 8.50 -2.80 3.45
N SER A 109 9.37 -2.82 2.44
CA SER A 109 9.68 -4.04 1.68
C SER A 109 10.24 -5.14 2.59
N GLU A 110 11.17 -4.81 3.48
CA GLU A 110 11.75 -5.77 4.43
C GLU A 110 10.71 -6.26 5.46
N THR A 111 9.85 -5.35 5.93
CA THR A 111 8.73 -5.67 6.83
C THR A 111 7.74 -6.62 6.16
N VAL A 112 7.34 -6.34 4.91
CA VAL A 112 6.44 -7.19 4.12
C VAL A 112 7.06 -8.57 3.90
N GLU A 113 8.35 -8.64 3.54
CA GLU A 113 9.08 -9.91 3.41
C GLU A 113 9.09 -10.70 4.73
N THR A 114 9.33 -10.03 5.85
CA THR A 114 9.34 -10.65 7.18
C THR A 114 7.96 -11.21 7.55
N ILE A 115 6.89 -10.46 7.27
CA ILE A 115 5.51 -10.90 7.49
C ILE A 115 5.17 -12.09 6.59
N LYS A 116 5.51 -12.02 5.31
CA LYS A 116 5.32 -13.13 4.36
C LYS A 116 6.04 -14.40 4.83
N ALA A 117 7.30 -14.30 5.22
CA ALA A 117 8.09 -15.43 5.70
C ALA A 117 7.50 -16.03 6.99
N THR A 118 7.05 -15.18 7.91
CA THR A 118 6.38 -15.60 9.16
C THR A 118 5.07 -16.30 8.88
N LEU A 119 4.24 -15.71 8.01
CA LEU A 119 2.94 -16.26 7.61
C LEU A 119 3.09 -17.61 6.91
N LYS A 120 4.02 -17.72 5.96
CA LYS A 120 4.38 -18.96 5.27
C LYS A 120 4.79 -20.06 6.25
N SER A 121 5.69 -19.74 7.20
CA SER A 121 6.15 -20.69 8.22
C SER A 121 4.98 -21.18 9.08
N ARG A 122 4.10 -20.26 9.50
CA ARG A 122 2.91 -20.56 10.30
C ARG A 122 1.90 -21.44 9.55
N LEU A 123 1.68 -21.18 8.26
CA LEU A 123 0.81 -21.99 7.41
C LEU A 123 1.38 -23.40 7.20
N ALA A 124 2.71 -23.52 7.03
CA ALA A 124 3.38 -24.80 6.90
C ALA A 124 3.29 -25.65 8.19
N SER A 125 3.36 -25.03 9.38
CA SER A 125 3.20 -25.73 10.66
C SER A 125 1.76 -26.14 11.00
N ARG A 126 0.77 -25.62 10.28
CA ARG A 126 -0.67 -25.99 10.46
C ARG A 126 -1.10 -27.14 9.54
N LYS A 127 -0.24 -27.58 8.63
CA LYS A 127 -0.44 -28.80 7.82
C LYS A 127 0.00 -30.03 8.61
#